data_AF-A0A5N6RD24-F1
#
_entry.id   AF-A0A5N6RD24-F1
#
_cell.length_a   1.000
_cell.length_b   1.000
_cell.length_c   1.000
_cell.angle_alpha   90.00
_cell.angle_beta   90.00
_cell.angle_gamma   90.00
#
_symmetry.space_group_name_H-M   'P 1'
#
loop_
_entity.id
_entity.type
_entity.pdbx_description
1 polymer ?
#
loop_
_entity_poly.entity_id
_entity_poly.type
_entity_poly.pdbx_seq_one_letter_code
_entity_poly.pdbx_strand_id
1 'polypeptide(L)'
;MSVSECESITEIVTREGGEANDDEVISFSKLSYLKLDCLPRLTNFCSGSYCLELPSLEEVIVRQCQEMKIFSHGDLRTPKLQRVEATEEDEWHWKDDLNSTIHWLWEAKL
;
A
#
# COMPACT_ATOMS: atom_id res chain seq x y z
N MET A 1 9.37 -5.86 4.10
CA MET A 1 8.46 -5.82 5.26
C MET A 1 7.31 -6.79 5.00
N SER A 2 6.83 -7.50 6.02
CA SER A 2 5.64 -8.36 5.91
C SER A 2 4.75 -8.12 7.11
N VAL A 3 3.46 -7.92 6.88
CA VAL A 3 2.41 -7.85 7.91
C VAL A 3 1.36 -8.86 7.50
N SER A 4 1.05 -9.80 8.41
CA SER A 4 0.11 -10.87 8.09
C SER A 4 -0.75 -11.30 9.27
N GLU A 5 -1.89 -11.90 8.96
CA GLU A 5 -2.77 -12.60 9.91
C GLU A 5 -3.20 -11.71 11.09
N CYS A 6 -3.68 -10.51 10.78
CA CYS A 6 -4.15 -9.57 11.78
C CYS A 6 -5.55 -9.07 11.43
N GLU A 7 -6.53 -9.49 12.24
CA GLU A 7 -7.94 -9.15 12.03
C GLU A 7 -8.28 -7.72 12.48
N SER A 8 -7.43 -7.07 13.27
CA SER A 8 -7.74 -5.78 13.89
C SER A 8 -7.04 -4.58 13.26
N ILE A 9 -5.99 -4.79 12.45
CA ILE A 9 -5.23 -3.68 11.88
C ILE A 9 -6.04 -2.97 10.80
N THR A 10 -6.13 -1.65 10.91
CA THR A 10 -6.84 -0.80 9.94
C THR A 10 -5.90 0.04 9.09
N GLU A 11 -4.72 0.35 9.63
CA GLU A 11 -3.69 1.24 9.06
C GLU A 11 -2.31 0.79 9.57
N ILE A 12 -1.24 0.98 8.80
CA ILE A 12 0.13 0.56 9.18
C ILE A 12 0.98 1.76 9.58
N VAL A 13 0.93 2.83 8.79
CA VAL A 13 1.60 4.08 9.08
C VAL A 13 0.54 5.09 9.48
N THR A 14 0.43 5.32 10.77
CA THR A 14 -0.49 6.31 11.33
C THR A 14 0.27 7.57 11.70
N ARG A 15 -0.47 8.66 11.71
CA ARG A 15 0.00 9.91 12.25
C ARG A 15 -0.35 10.00 13.73
N GLU A 16 0.62 10.37 14.56
CA GLU A 16 0.39 10.66 15.98
C GLU A 16 0.42 12.18 16.24
N GLY A 17 -0.75 12.82 16.30
CA GLY A 17 -0.90 14.24 16.70
C GLY A 17 -0.46 15.30 15.66
N GLY A 18 -0.95 16.54 15.84
CA GLY A 18 -0.56 17.75 15.08
C GLY A 18 -1.52 18.19 13.96
N GLU A 19 -1.23 19.33 13.33
CA GLU A 19 -1.93 19.87 12.14
C GLU A 19 -1.35 19.30 10.83
N ALA A 20 -2.20 18.86 9.90
CA ALA A 20 -1.75 18.21 8.67
C ALA A 20 -0.94 19.19 7.81
N ASN A 21 0.31 18.83 7.52
CA ASN A 21 1.11 19.51 6.51
C ASN A 21 1.26 18.55 5.33
N ASP A 22 0.66 18.92 4.20
CA ASP A 22 0.73 18.13 2.97
C ASP A 22 2.16 18.10 2.37
N ASP A 23 3.09 18.89 2.92
CA ASP A 23 4.50 18.92 2.53
C ASP A 23 5.38 17.88 3.27
N GLU A 24 4.83 17.13 4.22
CA GLU A 24 5.61 16.16 5.00
C GLU A 24 5.92 14.90 4.16
N VAL A 25 7.21 14.56 4.09
CA VAL A 25 7.74 13.44 3.29
C VAL A 25 8.19 12.31 4.21
N ILE A 26 7.68 11.10 3.97
CA ILE A 26 8.15 9.88 4.65
C ILE A 26 8.85 8.99 3.62
N SER A 27 10.10 8.64 3.88
CA SER A 27 10.92 7.84 2.96
C SER A 27 11.31 6.49 3.54
N PHE A 28 10.95 5.41 2.84
CA PHE A 28 11.35 4.03 3.13
C PHE A 28 12.44 3.58 2.16
N SER A 29 13.61 4.19 2.25
CA SER A 29 14.70 4.03 1.26
C SER A 29 15.25 2.62 1.09
N LYS A 30 15.08 1.74 2.08
CA LYS A 30 15.59 0.36 2.07
C LYS A 30 14.50 -0.69 1.86
N LEU A 31 13.23 -0.28 1.76
CA LEU A 31 12.13 -1.21 1.60
C LEU A 31 12.06 -1.63 0.13
N SER A 32 12.54 -2.84 -0.20
CA SER A 32 12.46 -3.39 -1.55
C SER A 32 11.25 -4.30 -1.80
N TYR A 33 10.71 -4.86 -0.72
CA TYR A 33 9.61 -5.81 -0.75
C TYR A 33 8.59 -5.48 0.34
N LEU A 34 7.31 -5.47 0.02
CA LEU A 34 6.21 -5.29 0.96
C LEU A 34 5.15 -6.39 0.77
N LYS A 35 4.84 -7.12 1.83
CA LYS A 35 3.74 -8.08 1.85
C LYS A 35 2.70 -7.71 2.90
N LEU A 36 1.45 -7.62 2.47
CA LEU A 36 0.24 -7.42 3.27
C LEU A 36 -0.68 -8.61 3.00
N ASP A 37 -0.96 -9.43 4.00
CA ASP A 37 -1.64 -10.71 3.79
C ASP A 37 -2.61 -11.06 4.93
N CYS A 38 -3.83 -11.46 4.61
CA CYS A 38 -4.86 -11.78 5.62
C CYS A 38 -5.09 -10.62 6.60
N LEU A 39 -5.31 -9.41 6.07
CA LEU A 39 -5.60 -8.20 6.85
C LEU A 39 -6.98 -7.66 6.46
N PRO A 40 -8.07 -8.31 6.92
CA PRO A 40 -9.42 -8.07 6.38
C PRO A 40 -9.95 -6.66 6.65
N ARG A 41 -9.44 -5.96 7.68
CA ARG A 41 -9.88 -4.61 8.08
C ARG A 41 -8.92 -3.50 7.66
N LEU A 42 -7.84 -3.83 6.94
CA LEU A 42 -6.89 -2.84 6.47
C LEU A 42 -7.56 -1.98 5.39
N THR A 43 -7.63 -0.67 5.59
CA THR A 43 -8.26 0.25 4.64
C THR A 43 -7.25 0.99 3.78
N ASN A 44 -6.06 1.24 4.32
CA ASN A 44 -4.93 1.89 3.67
C ASN A 44 -3.61 1.52 4.36
N PHE A 45 -2.48 1.68 3.67
CA PHE A 45 -1.15 1.50 4.28
C PHE A 45 -0.80 2.73 5.14
N CYS A 46 -1.13 3.93 4.67
CA CYS A 46 -0.85 5.17 5.37
C CYS A 46 -2.03 6.14 5.37
N SER A 47 -2.42 6.60 6.56
CA SER A 47 -3.58 7.47 6.76
C SER A 47 -3.27 8.96 6.67
N GLY A 48 -2.00 9.36 6.71
CA GLY A 48 -1.60 10.75 6.46
C GLY A 48 -1.59 11.11 4.98
N SER A 49 -1.80 12.39 4.67
CA SER A 49 -1.59 12.98 3.34
C SER A 49 -0.11 13.19 3.00
N TYR A 50 0.78 12.36 3.55
CA TYR A 50 2.22 12.45 3.35
C TYR A 50 2.63 12.10 1.92
N CYS A 51 3.71 12.72 1.44
CA CYS A 51 4.42 12.19 0.29
C CYS A 51 5.21 10.95 0.72
N LEU A 52 4.80 9.77 0.27
CA LEU A 52 5.49 8.51 0.53
C LEU A 52 6.52 8.22 -0.57
N GLU A 53 7.79 8.22 -0.19
CA GLU A 53 8.89 7.85 -1.06
C GLU A 53 9.37 6.43 -0.78
N LEU A 54 9.25 5.57 -1.79
CA LEU A 54 9.59 4.16 -1.76
C LEU A 54 10.61 3.85 -2.88
N PRO A 55 11.81 4.48 -2.87
CA PRO A 55 12.72 4.51 -4.01
C PRO A 55 13.37 3.17 -4.34
N SER A 56 13.32 2.21 -3.42
CA SER A 56 13.86 0.86 -3.59
C SER A 56 12.78 -0.20 -3.75
N LEU A 57 11.50 0.15 -3.65
CA LEU A 57 10.40 -0.81 -3.66
C LEU A 57 10.24 -1.39 -5.06
N GLU A 58 10.39 -2.70 -5.16
CA GLU A 58 10.35 -3.46 -6.41
C GLU A 58 9.10 -4.31 -6.50
N GLU A 59 8.62 -4.82 -5.36
CA GLU A 59 7.52 -5.78 -5.29
C GLU A 59 6.58 -5.50 -4.11
N VAL A 60 5.27 -5.57 -4.40
CA VAL A 60 4.19 -5.48 -3.41
C VAL A 60 3.24 -6.67 -3.57
N ILE A 61 2.95 -7.34 -2.46
CA ILE A 61 1.92 -8.38 -2.39
C ILE A 61 0.82 -7.89 -1.45
N VAL A 62 -0.42 -7.84 -1.94
CA VAL A 62 -1.62 -7.46 -1.18
C VAL A 62 -2.70 -8.52 -1.33
N ARG A 63 -2.73 -9.49 -0.42
CA ARG A 63 -3.63 -10.64 -0.47
C ARG A 63 -4.63 -10.59 0.69
N GLN A 64 -5.88 -10.92 0.41
CA GLN A 64 -6.93 -10.99 1.45
C GLN A 64 -7.04 -9.69 2.30
N CYS A 65 -7.02 -8.54 1.63
CA CYS A 65 -7.14 -7.20 2.22
C CYS A 65 -8.29 -6.42 1.55
N GLN A 66 -9.49 -7.00 1.50
CA GLN A 66 -10.60 -6.53 0.66
C GLN A 66 -11.11 -5.12 1.01
N GLU A 67 -10.89 -4.64 2.24
CA GLU A 67 -11.23 -3.27 2.64
C GLU A 67 -10.23 -2.22 2.15
N MET A 68 -9.06 -2.63 1.64
CA MET A 68 -7.98 -1.73 1.25
C MET A 68 -8.23 -1.14 -0.14
N LYS A 69 -8.74 0.10 -0.20
CA LYS A 69 -9.11 0.74 -1.48
C LYS A 69 -7.99 1.53 -2.14
N ILE A 70 -7.05 2.01 -1.33
CA ILE A 70 -5.89 2.80 -1.74
C ILE A 70 -4.69 2.41 -0.87
N PHE A 71 -3.50 2.72 -1.33
CA PHE A 71 -2.28 2.60 -0.54
C PHE A 71 -2.10 3.77 0.43
N SER A 72 -2.21 5.01 -0.06
CA SER A 72 -2.13 6.24 0.77
C SER A 72 -2.96 7.37 0.19
N HIS A 73 -3.31 8.34 1.03
CA HIS A 73 -4.02 9.56 0.59
C HIS A 73 -3.11 10.59 -0.08
N GLY A 74 -1.84 10.67 0.34
CA GLY A 74 -0.86 11.59 -0.25
C GLY A 74 -0.12 10.99 -1.46
N ASP A 75 0.79 11.79 -2.02
CA ASP A 75 1.59 11.45 -3.19
C ASP A 75 2.44 10.19 -2.98
N LEU A 76 2.54 9.36 -4.03
CA LEU A 76 3.34 8.13 -4.03
C LEU A 76 4.46 8.20 -5.05
N ARG A 77 5.70 7.95 -4.60
CA ARG A 77 6.87 7.85 -5.47
C ARG A 77 7.49 6.46 -5.34
N THR A 78 7.17 5.60 -6.31
CA THR A 78 7.64 4.21 -6.41
C THR A 78 8.39 3.97 -7.73
N PRO A 79 9.55 4.62 -7.97
CA PRO A 79 10.21 4.64 -9.29
C PRO A 79 10.74 3.27 -9.75
N LYS A 80 10.84 2.29 -8.86
CA LYS A 80 11.34 0.94 -9.15
C LYS A 80 10.28 -0.14 -9.05
N LEU A 81 9.04 0.21 -8.73
CA LEU A 81 7.98 -0.78 -8.53
C LEU A 81 7.64 -1.40 -9.88
N GLN A 82 7.81 -2.71 -9.96
CA GLN A 82 7.62 -3.48 -11.18
C GLN A 82 6.46 -4.46 -11.06
N ARG A 83 6.07 -4.77 -9.81
CA ARG A 83 5.36 -5.99 -9.47
C ARG A 83 4.36 -5.72 -8.35
N VAL A 84 3.07 -5.88 -8.65
CA VAL A 84 2.01 -5.90 -7.64
C VAL A 84 1.17 -7.16 -7.85
N GLU A 85 0.95 -7.89 -6.76
CA GLU A 85 0.26 -9.19 -6.78
C GLU A 85 -0.85 -9.23 -5.72
N ALA A 86 -2.00 -9.80 -6.07
CA ALA A 86 -3.14 -9.92 -5.14
C ALA A 86 -3.64 -11.35 -4.91
N THR A 87 -3.20 -12.31 -5.71
CA THR A 87 -3.45 -13.75 -5.54
C THR A 87 -2.29 -14.56 -6.09
N GLU A 88 -2.14 -15.79 -5.61
CA GLU A 88 -1.05 -16.70 -6.01
C GLU A 88 -1.11 -17.13 -7.48
N GLU A 89 -2.23 -16.86 -8.16
CA GLU A 89 -2.51 -17.27 -9.54
C GLU A 89 -2.48 -16.09 -10.54
N ASP A 90 -2.22 -14.86 -10.07
CA ASP A 90 -2.34 -13.65 -10.90
C ASP A 90 -1.13 -13.44 -11.84
N GLU A 91 -1.43 -13.12 -13.11
CA GLU A 91 -0.47 -12.42 -13.98
C GLU A 91 -0.32 -10.98 -13.47
N TRP A 92 0.91 -10.58 -13.14
CA TRP A 92 1.30 -9.29 -12.57
C TRP A 92 0.40 -8.11 -12.95
N HIS A 93 -0.23 -7.47 -11.96
CA HIS A 93 -1.13 -6.34 -12.17
C HIS A 93 -0.37 -5.04 -11.97
N TRP A 94 -0.14 -4.25 -13.01
CA TRP A 94 0.40 -2.89 -12.88
C TRP A 94 -0.44 -1.90 -13.66
N LYS A 95 -1.06 -0.94 -12.96
CA LYS A 95 -1.84 0.12 -13.57
C LYS A 95 -1.35 1.49 -13.13
N ASP A 96 -0.39 2.00 -13.88
CA ASP A 96 0.16 3.37 -13.80
C ASP A 96 0.87 3.66 -12.46
N ASP A 97 0.12 3.64 -11.36
CA ASP A 97 0.58 3.84 -9.99
C ASP A 97 0.00 2.79 -9.01
N LEU A 98 0.57 2.75 -7.81
CA LEU A 98 0.21 1.76 -6.78
C LEU A 98 -1.21 1.97 -6.21
N ASN A 99 -1.68 3.20 -6.04
CA ASN A 99 -3.04 3.48 -5.55
C ASN A 99 -4.07 2.98 -6.56
N SER A 100 -3.89 3.34 -7.84
CA SER A 100 -4.74 2.86 -8.93
C SER A 100 -4.73 1.33 -8.99
N THR A 101 -3.56 0.70 -8.91
CA THR A 101 -3.47 -0.76 -8.93
C THR A 101 -4.26 -1.41 -7.79
N ILE A 102 -4.10 -0.93 -6.53
CA ILE A 102 -4.84 -1.46 -5.38
C ILE A 102 -6.35 -1.29 -5.53
N HIS A 103 -6.81 -0.13 -5.98
CA HIS A 103 -8.24 0.11 -6.22
C HIS A 103 -8.82 -0.92 -7.21
N TRP A 104 -8.11 -1.20 -8.31
CA TRP A 104 -8.54 -2.15 -9.32
C TRP A 104 -8.58 -3.60 -8.82
N LEU A 105 -7.63 -4.00 -7.96
CA LEU A 105 -7.55 -5.36 -7.42
C LEU A 105 -8.82 -5.79 -6.66
N TRP A 106 -9.53 -4.85 -6.05
CA TRP A 106 -10.72 -5.13 -5.24
C TRP A 106 -12.03 -4.70 -5.90
N GLU A 107 -12.03 -3.68 -6.77
CA GLU A 107 -13.22 -3.35 -7.56
C GLU A 107 -13.55 -4.41 -8.62
N ALA A 108 -12.54 -5.03 -9.24
CA ALA A 108 -12.76 -6.04 -10.29
C ALA A 108 -13.23 -7.42 -9.76
N LYS A 109 -13.36 -7.58 -8.44
CA LYS A 109 -13.79 -8.84 -7.79
C LYS A 109 -15.25 -8.81 -7.27
N LEU A 110 -16.01 -7.76 -7.58
CA LEU A 110 -17.47 -7.65 -7.38
C LEU A 110 -18.22 -7.93 -8.69
#